data_AF-A0A7S1RVQ1-F1
#
_entry.id   AF-A0A7S1RVQ1-F1
#
_cell.length_a   1.000
_cell.length_b   1.000
_cell.length_c   1.000
_cell.angle_alpha   90.00
_cell.angle_beta   90.00
_cell.angle_gamma   90.00
#
_symmetry.space_group_name_H-M   'P 1'
#
loop_
_entity.id
_entity.type
_entity.pdbx_description
1 polymer ?
#
loop_
_entity_poly.entity_id
_entity_poly.type
_entity_poly.pdbx_seq_one_letter_code
_entity_poly.pdbx_strand_id
1 'polypeptide(L)'
;AVDVAHCVYRLLRQCSTEQYLSGVERFGLLVSAVCHDIGHPGVNNIYLVETAHELALRYNDKSPLENMHCARLFELTNTAKCNVFSQLSKHQYLDIRKVCIEVILHTDNAQHFVMIKEVQMFYEVHSEIFDAMRLSNEYVSVFSLTPDAVEFFGLPESRKLLAKLFLHFADISNCMKPFRICQIWAKKIMEEFFMQGDLEKTNGVPVQALNDREKVNRAFSQVGFIEFLVSPLMFVAVKVLSPLESYGEQMMSNVKKWHQIWLAETEPVPDESEQKAVAERILKLSNKFLATHLATHM
;
A
#
# COMPACT_ATOMS: atom_id res chain seq x y z
N ALA A 1 1.48 -10.80 -4.02
CA ALA A 1 2.79 -11.06 -4.69
C ALA A 1 2.90 -10.51 -6.14
N VAL A 2 2.45 -11.21 -7.21
CA VAL A 2 2.77 -10.79 -8.61
C VAL A 2 2.15 -9.43 -8.98
N ASP A 3 0.92 -9.14 -8.56
CA ASP A 3 0.30 -7.83 -8.79
C ASP A 3 1.09 -6.70 -8.10
N VAL A 4 1.52 -6.92 -6.86
CA VAL A 4 2.37 -5.99 -6.10
C VAL A 4 3.71 -5.80 -6.80
N ALA A 5 4.38 -6.87 -7.23
CA ALA A 5 5.66 -6.79 -7.94
C ALA A 5 5.56 -6.00 -9.26
N HIS A 6 4.49 -6.23 -10.03
CA HIS A 6 4.24 -5.45 -11.24
C HIS A 6 3.93 -3.99 -10.92
N CYS A 7 3.17 -3.70 -9.86
CA CYS A 7 2.91 -2.33 -9.43
C CYS A 7 4.19 -1.64 -8.95
N VAL A 8 5.05 -2.30 -8.17
CA VAL A 8 6.36 -1.77 -7.77
C VAL A 8 7.21 -1.46 -9.01
N TYR A 9 7.29 -2.39 -9.98
CA TYR A 9 8.00 -2.12 -11.24
C TYR A 9 7.47 -0.86 -11.95
N ARG A 10 6.14 -0.69 -12.02
CA ARG A 10 5.51 0.50 -12.61
C ARG A 10 5.87 1.77 -11.85
N LEU A 11 5.80 1.75 -10.51
CA LEU A 11 6.18 2.88 -9.65
C LEU A 11 7.66 3.26 -9.85
N LEU A 12 8.56 2.28 -9.87
CA LEU A 12 9.99 2.51 -10.10
C LEU A 12 10.26 3.23 -11.43
N ARG A 13 9.50 2.91 -12.47
CA ARG A 13 9.62 3.52 -13.80
C ARG A 13 8.94 4.89 -13.89
N GLN A 14 7.74 5.03 -13.34
CA GLN A 14 6.97 6.28 -13.43
C GLN A 14 7.56 7.39 -12.56
N CYS A 15 8.19 7.04 -11.44
CA CYS A 15 8.82 7.99 -10.53
C CYS A 15 10.33 8.19 -10.81
N SER A 16 10.82 7.76 -11.99
CA SER A 16 12.21 7.94 -12.45
C SER A 16 13.27 7.52 -11.42
N THR A 17 13.02 6.40 -10.74
CA THR A 17 13.85 5.96 -9.60
C THR A 17 15.29 5.65 -9.95
N GLU A 18 15.63 5.40 -11.22
CA GLU A 18 17.01 5.23 -11.65
C GLU A 18 17.92 6.44 -11.37
N GLN A 19 17.34 7.62 -11.16
CA GLN A 19 18.09 8.85 -10.89
C GLN A 19 18.51 8.98 -9.41
N TYR A 20 17.85 8.28 -8.49
CA TYR A 20 18.11 8.42 -7.05
C TYR A 20 18.18 7.09 -6.28
N LEU A 21 17.67 5.97 -6.81
CA LEU A 21 17.85 4.63 -6.24
C LEU A 21 18.91 3.85 -7.01
N SER A 22 19.83 3.23 -6.27
CA SER A 22 20.83 2.32 -6.83
C SER A 22 20.15 1.11 -7.51
N GLY A 23 20.89 0.44 -8.40
CA GLY A 23 20.42 -0.82 -9.00
C GLY A 23 20.16 -1.91 -7.96
N VAL A 24 20.92 -1.91 -6.87
CA VAL A 24 20.80 -2.84 -5.74
C VAL A 24 19.48 -2.60 -4.98
N GLU A 25 19.14 -1.36 -4.67
CA GLU A 25 17.88 -1.01 -4.01
C GLU A 25 16.66 -1.34 -4.87
N ARG A 26 16.69 -0.99 -6.16
CA ARG A 26 15.61 -1.30 -7.11
C ARG A 26 15.41 -2.81 -7.28
N PHE A 27 16.49 -3.57 -7.34
CA PHE A 27 16.41 -5.03 -7.39
C PHE A 27 15.87 -5.61 -6.07
N GLY A 28 16.33 -5.12 -4.92
CA GLY A 28 15.81 -5.50 -3.61
C GLY A 28 14.30 -5.25 -3.48
N LEU A 29 13.81 -4.10 -3.93
CA LEU A 29 12.38 -3.78 -3.94
C LEU A 29 11.56 -4.77 -4.77
N LEU A 30 12.03 -5.17 -5.95
CA LEU A 30 11.33 -6.15 -6.78
C LEU A 30 11.31 -7.54 -6.14
N VAL A 31 12.42 -7.97 -5.52
CA VAL A 31 12.47 -9.24 -4.79
C VAL A 31 11.54 -9.20 -3.59
N SER A 32 11.56 -8.12 -2.80
CA SER A 32 10.63 -7.92 -1.69
C SER A 32 9.17 -7.93 -2.14
N ALA A 33 8.84 -7.29 -3.25
CA ALA A 33 7.46 -7.28 -3.74
C ALA A 33 6.94 -8.69 -4.11
N VAL A 34 7.81 -9.57 -4.60
CA VAL A 34 7.45 -10.98 -4.85
C VAL A 34 7.30 -11.75 -3.53
N CYS A 35 8.09 -11.41 -2.51
CA CYS A 35 8.20 -12.19 -1.27
C CYS A 35 7.49 -11.60 -0.04
N HIS A 36 6.88 -10.41 -0.11
CA HIS A 36 6.35 -9.73 1.07
C HIS A 36 5.28 -10.53 1.83
N ASP A 37 4.53 -11.40 1.14
CA ASP A 37 3.51 -12.30 1.72
C ASP A 37 3.90 -13.79 1.63
N ILE A 38 5.18 -14.12 1.44
CA ILE A 38 5.56 -15.51 1.18
C ILE A 38 5.24 -16.42 2.38
N GLY A 39 4.45 -17.46 2.13
CA GLY A 39 4.02 -18.40 3.17
C GLY A 39 2.85 -17.91 4.04
N HIS A 40 2.15 -16.83 3.64
CA HIS A 40 0.98 -16.33 4.37
C HIS A 40 -0.08 -17.43 4.61
N PRO A 41 -0.54 -17.63 5.85
CA PRO A 41 -1.47 -18.70 6.22
C PRO A 41 -2.94 -18.38 5.92
N GLY A 42 -3.25 -17.17 5.46
CA GLY A 42 -4.62 -16.69 5.24
C GLY A 42 -5.31 -16.17 6.50
N VAL A 43 -4.53 -15.79 7.52
CA VAL A 43 -5.01 -15.15 8.75
C VAL A 43 -4.09 -14.00 9.15
N ASN A 44 -4.64 -12.97 9.79
CA ASN A 44 -3.91 -11.76 10.16
C ASN A 44 -3.12 -11.87 11.48
N ASN A 45 -2.22 -10.90 11.72
CA ASN A 45 -1.40 -10.85 12.94
C ASN A 45 -2.23 -10.86 14.24
N ILE A 46 -3.41 -10.21 14.27
CA ILE A 46 -4.30 -10.19 15.44
C ILE A 46 -4.73 -11.62 15.80
N TYR A 47 -5.18 -12.39 14.80
CA TYR A 47 -5.58 -13.78 15.01
C TYR A 47 -4.42 -14.65 15.53
N LEU A 48 -3.21 -14.47 15.00
CA LEU A 48 -2.03 -15.21 15.46
C LEU A 48 -1.74 -14.96 16.94
N VAL A 49 -1.89 -13.71 17.40
CA VAL A 49 -1.68 -13.33 18.81
C VAL A 49 -2.78 -13.91 19.70
N GLU A 50 -4.06 -13.72 19.33
CA GLU A 50 -5.21 -14.21 20.11
C GLU A 50 -5.21 -15.74 20.28
N THR A 51 -4.66 -16.46 19.31
CA THR A 51 -4.59 -17.93 19.34
C THR A 51 -3.27 -18.47 19.89
N ALA A 52 -2.35 -17.60 20.36
CA ALA A 52 -1.01 -17.96 20.78
C ALA A 52 -0.26 -18.83 19.74
N HIS A 53 -0.45 -18.50 18.45
CA HIS A 53 0.15 -19.24 17.35
C HIS A 53 1.69 -19.20 17.44
N GLU A 54 2.37 -20.25 16.96
CA GLU A 54 3.83 -20.36 17.10
C GLU A 54 4.60 -19.15 16.53
N LEU A 55 4.08 -18.51 15.48
CA LEU A 55 4.65 -17.31 14.88
C LEU A 55 4.56 -16.10 15.83
N ALA A 56 3.40 -15.91 16.49
CA ALA A 56 3.22 -14.84 17.45
C ALA A 56 4.17 -15.02 18.64
N LEU A 57 4.26 -16.25 19.17
CA LEU A 57 5.21 -16.60 20.24
C LEU A 57 6.67 -16.38 19.81
N ARG A 58 7.04 -16.84 18.62
CA ARG A 58 8.42 -16.74 18.09
C ARG A 58 8.86 -15.30 17.89
N TYR A 59 7.96 -14.43 17.42
CA TYR A 59 8.24 -13.03 17.13
C TYR A 59 7.74 -12.06 18.22
N ASN A 60 7.34 -12.59 19.38
CA ASN A 60 6.93 -11.83 20.55
C ASN A 60 5.85 -10.79 20.21
N ASP A 61 4.85 -11.22 19.44
CA ASP A 61 3.70 -10.43 18.98
C ASP A 61 4.04 -9.20 18.10
N LYS A 62 5.31 -9.04 17.69
CA LYS A 62 5.79 -7.91 16.88
C LYS A 62 5.89 -8.30 15.41
N SER A 63 4.94 -7.85 14.61
CA SER A 63 4.83 -8.14 13.17
C SER A 63 5.12 -9.62 12.84
N PRO A 64 4.39 -10.60 13.43
CA PRO A 64 4.71 -12.03 13.26
C PRO A 64 4.78 -12.50 11.81
N LEU A 65 3.82 -12.09 10.97
CA LEU A 65 3.77 -12.46 9.56
C LEU A 65 4.94 -11.84 8.79
N GLU A 66 5.18 -10.55 8.93
CA GLU A 66 6.22 -9.85 8.16
C GLU A 66 7.62 -10.36 8.52
N ASN A 67 7.86 -10.70 9.79
CA ASN A 67 9.08 -11.38 10.21
C ASN A 67 9.22 -12.77 9.60
N MET A 68 8.14 -13.54 9.53
CA MET A 68 8.12 -14.85 8.85
C MET A 68 8.41 -14.70 7.35
N HIS A 69 7.78 -13.74 6.67
CA HIS A 69 8.01 -13.48 5.24
C HIS A 69 9.48 -13.14 4.96
N CYS A 70 10.09 -12.29 5.80
CA CYS A 70 11.52 -12.00 5.76
C CYS A 70 12.36 -13.27 5.94
N ALA A 71 12.12 -14.04 7.00
CA ALA A 71 12.88 -15.25 7.30
C ALA A 71 12.81 -16.23 6.11
N ARG A 72 11.62 -16.45 5.57
CA ARG A 72 11.37 -17.38 4.48
C ARG A 72 12.05 -16.98 3.18
N LEU A 73 12.06 -15.69 2.83
CA LEU A 73 12.83 -15.17 1.70
C LEU A 73 14.31 -15.57 1.80
N PHE A 74 14.93 -15.36 2.96
CA PHE A 74 16.35 -15.63 3.14
C PHE A 74 16.68 -17.11 3.31
N GLU A 75 15.77 -17.91 3.86
CA GLU A 75 15.90 -19.37 3.85
C GLU A 75 15.93 -19.93 2.42
N LEU A 76 15.00 -19.49 1.57
CA LEU A 76 14.90 -19.97 0.19
C LEU A 76 16.13 -19.57 -0.62
N THR A 77 16.55 -18.30 -0.50
CA THR A 77 17.70 -17.77 -1.23
C THR A 77 19.04 -18.25 -0.67
N ASN A 78 19.07 -18.93 0.49
CA ASN A 78 20.27 -19.58 1.02
C ASN A 78 20.59 -20.93 0.33
N THR A 79 19.78 -21.36 -0.65
CA THR A 79 20.05 -22.58 -1.43
C THR A 79 20.65 -22.23 -2.79
N ALA A 80 21.66 -22.98 -3.24
CA ALA A 80 22.38 -22.68 -4.49
C ALA A 80 21.47 -22.59 -5.72
N LYS A 81 20.37 -23.37 -5.76
CA LYS A 81 19.41 -23.37 -6.88
C LYS A 81 18.47 -22.16 -6.90
N CYS A 82 18.21 -21.55 -5.75
CA CYS A 82 17.25 -20.44 -5.60
C CYS A 82 17.91 -19.12 -5.20
N ASN A 83 19.24 -19.08 -5.11
CA ASN A 83 19.98 -17.89 -4.70
C ASN A 83 20.05 -16.85 -5.82
N VAL A 84 19.03 -16.01 -5.89
CA VAL A 84 18.95 -14.87 -6.80
C VAL A 84 20.02 -13.80 -6.52
N PHE A 85 20.71 -13.88 -5.38
CA PHE A 85 21.78 -12.97 -4.95
C PHE A 85 23.19 -13.52 -5.21
N SER A 86 23.32 -14.69 -5.84
CA SER A 86 24.60 -15.41 -5.97
C SER A 86 25.72 -14.65 -6.69
N GLN A 87 25.36 -13.68 -7.55
CA GLN A 87 26.32 -12.86 -8.29
C GLN A 87 26.62 -11.51 -7.60
N LEU A 88 26.00 -11.23 -6.47
CA LEU A 88 26.25 -10.01 -5.71
C LEU A 88 27.53 -10.14 -4.90
N SER A 89 28.30 -9.05 -4.82
CA SER A 89 29.37 -8.95 -3.84
C SER A 89 28.81 -9.01 -2.41
N LYS A 90 29.66 -9.31 -1.43
CA LYS A 90 29.28 -9.34 -0.01
C LYS A 90 28.65 -8.02 0.45
N HIS A 91 29.18 -6.88 0.00
CA HIS A 91 28.63 -5.57 0.35
C HIS A 91 27.23 -5.35 -0.25
N GLN A 92 27.06 -5.64 -1.54
CA GLN A 92 25.76 -5.53 -2.20
C GLN A 92 24.70 -6.47 -1.60
N TYR A 93 25.10 -7.68 -1.18
CA TYR A 93 24.19 -8.60 -0.49
C TYR A 93 23.73 -8.03 0.86
N LEU A 94 24.61 -7.41 1.63
CA LEU A 94 24.25 -6.76 2.90
C LEU A 94 23.28 -5.59 2.67
N ASP A 95 23.52 -4.79 1.64
CA ASP A 95 22.64 -3.67 1.29
C ASP A 95 21.25 -4.15 0.86
N ILE A 96 21.16 -5.14 -0.05
CA ILE A 96 19.89 -5.74 -0.45
C ILE A 96 19.18 -6.38 0.73
N ARG A 97 19.92 -7.09 1.60
CA ARG A 97 19.33 -7.72 2.78
C ARG A 97 18.69 -6.67 3.68
N LYS A 98 19.37 -5.53 3.90
CA LYS A 98 18.83 -4.41 4.67
C LYS A 98 17.56 -3.85 4.02
N VAL A 99 17.60 -3.56 2.71
CA VAL A 99 16.42 -3.08 1.96
C VAL A 99 15.25 -4.04 2.12
N CYS A 100 15.47 -5.34 1.86
CA CYS A 100 14.40 -6.31 1.87
C CYS A 100 13.71 -6.43 3.23
N ILE A 101 14.50 -6.49 4.32
CA ILE A 101 13.98 -6.56 5.68
C ILE A 101 13.20 -5.28 6.01
N GLU A 102 13.77 -4.10 5.71
CA GLU A 102 13.15 -2.82 6.06
C GLU A 102 11.81 -2.60 5.34
N VAL A 103 11.70 -2.97 4.05
CA VAL A 103 10.47 -2.74 3.30
C VAL A 103 9.40 -3.79 3.58
N ILE A 104 9.77 -5.07 3.78
CA ILE A 104 8.79 -6.13 4.10
C ILE A 104 8.24 -5.94 5.52
N LEU A 105 9.08 -5.64 6.50
CA LEU A 105 8.57 -5.34 7.86
C LEU A 105 7.62 -4.14 7.89
N HIS A 106 7.74 -3.24 6.91
CA HIS A 106 6.92 -2.05 6.83
C HIS A 106 5.59 -2.24 6.09
N THR A 107 5.33 -3.42 5.51
CA THR A 107 3.99 -3.77 4.98
C THR A 107 3.00 -4.12 6.10
N ASP A 108 3.47 -4.27 7.35
CA ASP A 108 2.59 -4.38 8.51
C ASP A 108 1.70 -3.13 8.61
N ASN A 109 0.38 -3.34 8.54
CA ASN A 109 -0.60 -2.26 8.61
C ASN A 109 -0.55 -1.46 9.93
N ALA A 110 0.06 -1.97 11.00
CA ALA A 110 0.35 -1.19 12.20
C ALA A 110 1.26 0.03 11.92
N GLN A 111 2.07 -0.01 10.86
CA GLN A 111 2.96 1.07 10.45
C GLN A 111 2.28 2.11 9.55
N HIS A 112 1.09 1.81 9.01
CA HIS A 112 0.46 2.61 7.96
C HIS A 112 0.26 4.09 8.32
N PHE A 113 -0.32 4.37 9.48
CA PHE A 113 -0.56 5.76 9.92
C PHE A 113 0.71 6.49 10.36
N VAL A 114 1.76 5.74 10.72
CA VAL A 114 3.10 6.33 10.96
C VAL A 114 3.69 6.78 9.63
N MET A 115 3.65 5.93 8.60
CA MET A 115 4.10 6.29 7.24
C MET A 115 3.38 7.54 6.72
N ILE A 116 2.06 7.64 6.88
CA ILE A 116 1.32 8.82 6.40
C ILE A 116 1.87 10.11 7.02
N LYS A 117 2.16 10.09 8.33
CA LYS A 117 2.74 11.24 9.04
C LYS A 117 4.16 11.53 8.54
N GLU A 118 4.98 10.50 8.36
CA GLU A 118 6.34 10.64 7.83
C GLU A 118 6.33 11.27 6.42
N VAL A 119 5.49 10.79 5.51
CA VAL A 119 5.37 11.34 4.14
C VAL A 119 4.79 12.76 4.15
N GLN A 120 3.83 13.05 5.04
CA GLN A 120 3.29 14.40 5.17
C GLN A 120 4.36 15.40 5.66
N MET A 121 5.17 15.03 6.65
CA MET A 121 6.29 15.85 7.12
C MET A 121 7.38 15.97 6.05
N PHE A 122 7.66 14.89 5.33
CA PHE A 122 8.61 14.87 4.23
C PHE A 122 8.24 15.89 3.14
N TYR A 123 6.95 16.02 2.83
CA TYR A 123 6.45 17.10 1.97
C TYR A 123 6.57 18.48 2.63
N GLU A 124 6.05 18.66 3.84
CA GLU A 124 5.94 20.00 4.47
C GLU A 124 7.29 20.69 4.65
N VAL A 125 8.31 19.95 5.07
CA VAL A 125 9.66 20.49 5.31
C VAL A 125 10.37 20.87 4.00
N HIS A 126 9.95 20.30 2.87
CA HIS A 126 10.61 20.45 1.58
C HIS A 126 9.64 20.85 0.46
N SER A 127 8.55 21.54 0.82
CA SER A 127 7.45 21.88 -0.09
C SER A 127 7.93 22.63 -1.34
N GLU A 128 8.88 23.54 -1.19
CA GLU A 128 9.50 24.29 -2.30
C GLU A 128 10.07 23.37 -3.40
N ILE A 129 10.71 22.26 -3.04
CA ILE A 129 11.28 21.29 -3.99
C ILE A 129 10.16 20.61 -4.79
N PHE A 130 9.10 20.18 -4.09
CA PHE A 130 7.99 19.46 -4.68
C PHE A 130 7.09 20.35 -5.54
N ASP A 131 6.84 21.57 -5.10
CA ASP A 131 6.04 22.54 -5.83
C ASP A 131 6.79 23.00 -7.09
N ALA A 132 8.11 23.25 -7.01
CA ALA A 132 8.94 23.52 -8.19
C ALA A 132 8.96 22.34 -9.17
N MET A 133 9.10 21.11 -8.68
CA MET A 133 9.02 19.90 -9.50
C MET A 133 7.67 19.80 -10.20
N ARG A 134 6.57 20.06 -9.49
CA ARG A 134 5.22 20.02 -10.05
C ARG A 134 5.04 21.05 -11.17
N LEU A 135 5.40 22.31 -10.93
CA LEU A 135 5.32 23.39 -11.92
C LEU A 135 6.13 23.08 -13.17
N SER A 136 7.32 22.50 -13.02
CA SER A 136 8.15 22.12 -14.17
C SER A 136 7.53 21.05 -15.08
N ASN A 137 6.57 20.27 -14.57
CA ASN A 137 5.92 19.18 -15.29
C ASN A 137 4.50 19.53 -15.81
N GLU A 138 3.97 20.72 -15.56
CA GLU A 138 2.57 21.09 -15.89
C GLU A 138 2.24 20.99 -17.39
N TYR A 139 3.23 21.24 -18.26
CA TYR A 139 3.05 21.25 -19.72
C TYR A 139 3.91 20.20 -20.45
N VAL A 140 4.49 19.24 -19.72
CA VAL A 140 5.40 18.24 -20.28
C VAL A 140 4.70 16.89 -20.37
N SER A 141 4.83 16.20 -21.51
CA SER A 141 4.19 14.89 -21.73
C SER A 141 4.87 13.73 -21.00
N VAL A 142 6.07 13.96 -20.44
CA VAL A 142 6.89 12.95 -19.76
C VAL A 142 7.36 13.54 -18.44
N PHE A 143 7.07 12.84 -17.35
CA PHE A 143 7.53 13.22 -16.02
C PHE A 143 9.06 13.30 -15.94
N SER A 144 9.57 14.39 -15.37
CA SER A 144 10.98 14.61 -15.12
C SER A 144 11.20 15.20 -13.73
N LEU A 145 12.36 14.87 -13.14
CA LEU A 145 12.77 15.40 -11.85
C LEU A 145 13.60 16.66 -12.05
N THR A 146 13.43 17.65 -11.18
CA THR A 146 14.35 18.78 -11.08
C THR A 146 15.67 18.30 -10.44
N PRO A 147 16.80 18.98 -10.68
CA PRO A 147 18.08 18.63 -10.03
C PRO A 147 17.97 18.56 -8.50
N ASP A 148 17.29 19.53 -7.88
CA ASP A 148 17.10 19.58 -6.43
C ASP A 148 16.28 18.38 -5.92
N ALA A 149 15.26 17.95 -6.68
CA ALA A 149 14.48 16.76 -6.34
C ALA A 149 15.32 15.47 -6.45
N VAL A 150 16.19 15.36 -7.46
CA VAL A 150 17.12 14.22 -7.60
C VAL A 150 18.08 14.15 -6.42
N GLU A 151 18.70 15.28 -6.04
CA GLU A 151 19.60 15.34 -4.90
C GLU A 151 18.88 14.98 -3.60
N PHE A 152 17.71 15.58 -3.37
CA PHE A 152 16.92 15.34 -2.17
C PHE A 152 16.45 13.88 -2.05
N PHE A 153 15.94 13.29 -3.15
CA PHE A 153 15.57 11.88 -3.17
C PHE A 153 16.77 10.94 -3.04
N GLY A 154 17.97 11.38 -3.42
CA GLY A 154 19.21 10.62 -3.26
C GLY A 154 19.71 10.48 -1.82
N LEU A 155 19.22 11.31 -0.89
CA LEU A 155 19.61 11.24 0.52
C LEU A 155 19.23 9.88 1.15
N PRO A 156 20.06 9.29 2.02
CA PRO A 156 19.81 7.96 2.60
C PRO A 156 18.43 7.80 3.25
N GLU A 157 17.98 8.79 4.02
CA GLU A 157 16.67 8.73 4.68
C GLU A 157 15.51 8.88 3.68
N SER A 158 15.67 9.72 2.64
CA SER A 158 14.70 9.85 1.55
C SER A 158 14.55 8.54 0.80
N ARG A 159 15.65 7.89 0.40
CA ARG A 159 15.63 6.60 -0.30
C ARG A 159 14.96 5.52 0.53
N LYS A 160 15.22 5.49 1.84
CA LYS A 160 14.60 4.56 2.78
C LYS A 160 13.09 4.76 2.90
N LEU A 161 12.63 5.99 3.08
CA LEU A 161 11.20 6.30 3.14
C LEU A 161 10.49 5.96 1.83
N LEU A 162 11.08 6.33 0.69
CA LEU A 162 10.52 6.06 -0.63
C LEU A 162 10.47 4.56 -0.93
N ALA A 163 11.50 3.78 -0.57
CA ALA A 163 11.51 2.33 -0.74
C ALA A 163 10.35 1.67 0.02
N LYS A 164 10.14 2.07 1.28
CA LYS A 164 9.01 1.62 2.10
C LYS A 164 7.67 2.03 1.49
N LEU A 165 7.54 3.29 1.08
CA LEU A 165 6.33 3.83 0.45
C LEU A 165 5.99 3.06 -0.82
N PHE A 166 6.96 2.78 -1.69
CA PHE A 166 6.69 2.07 -2.95
C PHE A 166 6.12 0.68 -2.75
N LEU A 167 6.66 -0.10 -1.80
CA LEU A 167 6.13 -1.43 -1.54
C LEU A 167 4.75 -1.36 -0.86
N HIS A 168 4.60 -0.55 0.19
CA HIS A 168 3.33 -0.42 0.91
C HIS A 168 2.20 0.12 0.02
N PHE A 169 2.50 1.14 -0.79
CA PHE A 169 1.54 1.72 -1.73
C PHE A 169 1.12 0.69 -2.79
N ALA A 170 2.07 -0.08 -3.32
CA ALA A 170 1.79 -1.16 -4.25
C ALA A 170 0.90 -2.25 -3.63
N ASP A 171 1.13 -2.58 -2.36
CA ASP A 171 0.39 -3.61 -1.64
C ASP A 171 -1.09 -3.24 -1.44
N ILE A 172 -1.38 -1.97 -1.13
CA ILE A 172 -2.76 -1.47 -1.00
C ILE A 172 -3.35 -0.92 -2.31
N SER A 173 -2.69 -1.12 -3.46
CA SER A 173 -3.05 -0.47 -4.73
C SER A 173 -4.31 -1.03 -5.42
N ASN A 174 -4.91 -2.10 -4.90
CA ASN A 174 -6.03 -2.82 -5.53
C ASN A 174 -7.20 -1.90 -5.89
N CYS A 175 -7.52 -0.94 -5.03
CA CYS A 175 -8.60 0.02 -5.23
C CYS A 175 -8.30 1.12 -6.27
N MET A 176 -7.07 1.18 -6.77
CA MET A 176 -6.59 2.14 -7.78
C MET A 176 -6.45 1.50 -9.16
N LYS A 177 -6.74 0.21 -9.30
CA LYS A 177 -6.69 -0.52 -10.58
C LYS A 177 -7.99 -0.29 -11.38
N PRO A 178 -8.02 -0.60 -12.70
CA PRO A 178 -9.28 -0.61 -13.45
C PRO A 178 -10.36 -1.41 -12.70
N PHE A 179 -11.58 -0.88 -12.67
CA PHE A 179 -12.62 -1.35 -11.74
C PHE A 179 -12.85 -2.87 -11.77
N ARG A 180 -12.81 -3.50 -12.95
CA ARG A 180 -12.91 -4.96 -13.10
C ARG A 180 -11.86 -5.72 -12.25
N ILE A 181 -10.62 -5.24 -12.23
CA ILE A 181 -9.53 -5.84 -11.43
C ILE A 181 -9.74 -5.53 -9.95
N CYS A 182 -10.11 -4.29 -9.63
CA CYS A 182 -10.46 -3.89 -8.26
C CYS A 182 -11.53 -4.81 -7.65
N GLN A 183 -12.60 -5.13 -8.39
CA GLN A 183 -13.66 -6.03 -7.95
C GLN A 183 -13.17 -7.47 -7.68
N ILE A 184 -12.27 -7.99 -8.52
CA ILE A 184 -11.69 -9.33 -8.33
C ILE A 184 -10.92 -9.36 -7.00
N TRP A 185 -10.09 -8.35 -6.73
CA TRP A 185 -9.32 -8.27 -5.50
C TRP A 185 -10.21 -8.06 -4.27
N ALA A 186 -11.20 -7.16 -4.36
CA ALA A 186 -12.18 -6.95 -3.31
C ALA A 186 -12.92 -8.25 -2.95
N LYS A 187 -13.32 -9.05 -3.94
CA LYS A 187 -13.94 -10.36 -3.69
C LYS A 187 -12.99 -11.31 -2.97
N LYS A 188 -11.73 -11.40 -3.42
CA LYS A 188 -10.72 -12.30 -2.83
C LYS A 188 -10.40 -11.96 -1.37
N ILE A 189 -10.15 -10.69 -1.07
CA ILE A 189 -9.82 -10.28 0.31
C ILE A 189 -11.01 -10.48 1.24
N MET A 190 -12.24 -10.19 0.79
CA MET A 190 -13.43 -10.45 1.58
C MET A 190 -13.65 -11.95 1.83
N GLU A 191 -13.40 -12.81 0.84
CA GLU A 191 -13.44 -14.26 1.04
C GLU A 191 -12.42 -14.72 2.08
N GLU A 192 -11.21 -14.18 2.07
CA GLU A 192 -10.18 -14.48 3.08
C GLU A 192 -10.59 -14.03 4.49
N PHE A 193 -11.08 -12.80 4.63
CA PHE A 193 -11.61 -12.29 5.91
C PHE A 193 -12.75 -13.16 6.45
N PHE A 194 -13.65 -13.61 5.57
CA PHE A 194 -14.75 -14.47 5.97
C PHE A 194 -14.32 -15.88 6.36
N MET A 195 -13.30 -16.44 5.69
CA MET A 195 -12.71 -17.71 6.11
C MET A 195 -12.05 -17.58 7.49
N GLN A 196 -11.33 -16.48 7.73
CA GLN A 196 -10.78 -16.19 9.07
C GLN A 196 -11.90 -16.03 10.10
N GLY A 197 -13.00 -15.34 9.78
CA GLY A 197 -14.14 -15.18 10.69
C GLY A 197 -14.78 -16.49 11.10
N ASP A 198 -14.87 -17.47 10.19
CA ASP A 198 -15.37 -18.81 10.52
C ASP A 198 -14.40 -19.57 11.44
N LEU A 199 -13.08 -19.39 11.24
CA LEU A 199 -12.06 -19.93 12.14
C LEU A 199 -12.11 -19.26 13.52
N GLU A 200 -12.35 -17.95 13.59
CA GLU A 200 -12.54 -17.19 14.84
C GLU A 200 -13.73 -17.76 15.63
N LYS A 201 -14.88 -17.96 14.97
CA LYS A 201 -16.07 -18.60 15.56
C LYS A 201 -15.75 -20.01 16.08
N THR A 202 -15.05 -20.82 15.28
CA THR A 202 -14.75 -22.22 15.60
C THR A 202 -13.80 -22.34 16.80
N ASN A 203 -12.81 -21.46 16.90
CA ASN A 203 -11.81 -21.48 17.97
C ASN A 203 -12.25 -20.71 19.23
N GLY A 204 -13.46 -20.13 19.21
CA GLY A 204 -14.01 -19.39 20.36
C GLY A 204 -13.28 -18.08 20.65
N VAL A 205 -12.61 -17.48 19.65
CA VAL A 205 -12.00 -16.15 19.76
C VAL A 205 -12.93 -15.07 19.16
N PRO A 206 -12.81 -13.79 19.56
CA PRO A 206 -13.67 -12.73 19.03
C PRO A 206 -13.57 -12.62 17.51
N VAL A 207 -14.72 -12.62 16.83
CA VAL A 207 -14.79 -12.39 15.38
C VAL A 207 -14.51 -10.92 15.08
N GLN A 208 -13.53 -10.64 14.23
CA GLN A 208 -13.20 -9.27 13.87
C GLN A 208 -14.30 -8.65 13.00
N ALA A 209 -14.48 -7.32 13.09
CA ALA A 209 -15.62 -6.62 12.50
C ALA A 209 -15.80 -6.84 10.98
N LEU A 210 -14.68 -6.94 10.24
CA LEU A 210 -14.70 -7.17 8.79
C LEU A 210 -14.75 -8.65 8.38
N ASN A 211 -14.62 -9.56 9.35
CA ASN A 211 -14.55 -11.00 9.12
C ASN A 211 -15.92 -11.69 9.22
N ASP A 212 -16.95 -11.02 9.76
CA ASP A 212 -18.27 -11.61 9.90
C ASP A 212 -19.10 -11.49 8.61
N ARG A 213 -19.13 -12.56 7.82
CA ARG A 213 -19.85 -12.64 6.54
C ARG A 213 -21.35 -12.34 6.61
N GLU A 214 -21.94 -12.43 7.80
CA GLU A 214 -23.37 -12.15 8.03
C GLU A 214 -23.64 -10.66 8.27
N LYS A 215 -22.63 -9.88 8.63
CA LYS A 215 -22.77 -8.46 9.00
C LYS A 215 -22.14 -7.50 8.01
N VAL A 216 -21.21 -7.98 7.18
CA VAL A 216 -20.43 -7.10 6.30
C VAL A 216 -21.08 -6.96 4.92
N ASN A 217 -21.44 -5.73 4.59
CA ASN A 217 -21.71 -5.36 3.20
C ASN A 217 -20.39 -5.13 2.46
N ARG A 218 -20.14 -5.94 1.41
CA ARG A 218 -18.87 -5.92 0.67
C ARG A 218 -18.63 -4.58 -0.04
N ALA A 219 -19.64 -4.02 -0.69
CA ALA A 219 -19.49 -2.75 -1.42
C ALA A 219 -19.23 -1.59 -0.46
N PHE A 220 -19.96 -1.54 0.64
CA PHE A 220 -19.76 -0.54 1.70
C PHE A 220 -18.38 -0.65 2.35
N SER A 221 -17.89 -1.87 2.59
CA SER A 221 -16.55 -2.07 3.16
C SER A 221 -15.46 -1.53 2.23
N GLN A 222 -15.62 -1.63 0.90
CA GLN A 222 -14.68 -1.03 -0.05
C GLN A 222 -14.72 0.50 -0.05
N VAL A 223 -15.90 1.12 0.13
CA VAL A 223 -16.01 2.57 0.32
C VAL A 223 -15.24 2.99 1.57
N GLY A 224 -15.44 2.30 2.69
CA GLY A 224 -14.73 2.56 3.94
C GLY A 224 -13.21 2.35 3.83
N PHE A 225 -12.77 1.27 3.17
CA PHE A 225 -11.36 0.99 2.93
C PHE A 225 -10.68 2.11 2.15
N ILE A 226 -11.30 2.58 1.06
CA ILE A 226 -10.77 3.70 0.27
C ILE A 226 -10.75 4.98 1.10
N GLU A 227 -11.82 5.31 1.81
CA GLU A 227 -11.94 6.56 2.55
C GLU A 227 -10.96 6.65 3.74
N PHE A 228 -10.89 5.60 4.56
CA PHE A 228 -10.22 5.66 5.86
C PHE A 228 -8.79 5.13 5.84
N LEU A 229 -8.46 4.21 4.93
CA LEU A 229 -7.11 3.65 4.83
C LEU A 229 -6.36 4.24 3.63
N VAL A 230 -6.90 4.06 2.42
CA VAL A 230 -6.08 4.31 1.22
C VAL A 230 -5.95 5.79 0.87
N SER A 231 -7.05 6.56 0.96
CA SER A 231 -7.06 7.96 0.54
C SER A 231 -6.10 8.85 1.34
N PRO A 232 -5.98 8.72 2.69
CA PRO A 232 -4.99 9.46 3.46
C PRO A 232 -3.56 9.28 2.93
N LEU A 233 -3.16 8.04 2.60
CA LEU A 233 -1.83 7.79 2.03
C LEU A 233 -1.72 8.36 0.61
N MET A 234 -2.73 8.15 -0.24
CA MET A 234 -2.72 8.69 -1.61
C MET A 234 -2.52 10.22 -1.62
N PHE A 235 -3.22 10.95 -0.74
CA PHE A 235 -3.17 12.42 -0.75
C PHE A 235 -1.81 12.97 -0.34
N VAL A 236 -1.10 12.31 0.57
CA VAL A 236 0.25 12.72 0.94
C VAL A 236 1.27 12.23 -0.08
N ALA A 237 1.08 11.02 -0.64
CA ALA A 237 1.98 10.43 -1.62
C ALA A 237 1.98 11.21 -2.94
N VAL A 238 0.83 11.67 -3.44
CA VAL A 238 0.74 12.42 -4.70
C VAL A 238 1.42 13.80 -4.63
N LYS A 239 1.51 14.40 -3.43
CA LYS A 239 2.25 15.66 -3.23
C LYS A 239 3.76 15.48 -3.42
N VAL A 240 4.28 14.32 -3.01
CA VAL A 240 5.70 13.97 -3.13
C VAL A 240 6.01 13.35 -4.50
N LEU A 241 5.08 12.56 -5.04
CA LEU A 241 5.22 11.79 -6.26
C LEU A 241 4.04 12.10 -7.20
N SER A 242 4.14 13.21 -7.93
CA SER A 242 3.09 13.63 -8.87
C SER A 242 2.66 12.60 -9.92
N PRO A 243 3.52 11.63 -10.37
CA PRO A 243 3.05 10.55 -11.26
C PRO A 243 1.92 9.68 -10.68
N LEU A 244 1.68 9.72 -9.36
CA LEU A 244 0.60 8.98 -8.69
C LEU A 244 -0.79 9.60 -8.90
N GLU A 245 -0.89 10.78 -9.49
CA GLU A 245 -2.16 11.46 -9.74
C GLU A 245 -3.18 10.57 -10.45
N SER A 246 -2.77 9.92 -11.54
CA SER A 246 -3.63 9.00 -12.30
C SER A 246 -4.17 7.82 -11.46
N TYR A 247 -3.43 7.38 -10.43
CA TYR A 247 -3.89 6.35 -9.50
C TYR A 247 -4.97 6.90 -8.57
N GLY A 248 -4.81 8.15 -8.10
CA GLY A 248 -5.80 8.87 -7.30
C GLY A 248 -7.10 9.12 -8.07
N GLU A 249 -7.02 9.52 -9.34
CA GLU A 249 -8.19 9.67 -10.21
C GLU A 249 -8.95 8.35 -10.38
N GLN A 250 -8.22 7.26 -10.65
CA GLN A 250 -8.82 5.93 -10.79
C GLN A 250 -9.45 5.45 -9.47
N MET A 251 -8.83 5.75 -8.32
CA MET A 251 -9.37 5.49 -6.99
C MET A 251 -10.68 6.27 -6.75
N MET A 252 -10.72 7.56 -7.09
CA MET A 252 -11.93 8.39 -7.00
C MET A 252 -13.06 7.89 -7.93
N SER A 253 -12.71 7.38 -9.12
CA SER A 253 -13.68 6.71 -9.99
C SER A 253 -14.22 5.43 -9.35
N ASN A 254 -13.36 4.62 -8.76
CA ASN A 254 -13.73 3.33 -8.17
C ASN A 254 -14.60 3.48 -6.90
N VAL A 255 -14.32 4.45 -6.02
CA VAL A 255 -15.16 4.66 -4.82
C VAL A 255 -16.59 5.06 -5.20
N LYS A 256 -16.77 5.85 -6.27
CA LYS A 256 -18.10 6.20 -6.81
C LYS A 256 -18.83 4.97 -7.36
N LYS A 257 -18.12 4.06 -8.02
CA LYS A 257 -18.71 2.80 -8.51
C LYS A 257 -19.07 1.86 -7.37
N TRP A 258 -18.23 1.72 -6.35
CA TRP A 258 -18.55 0.95 -5.16
C TRP A 258 -19.78 1.50 -4.42
N HIS A 259 -19.91 2.83 -4.34
CA HIS A 259 -21.10 3.47 -3.81
C HIS A 259 -22.36 3.13 -4.61
N GLN A 260 -22.30 3.14 -5.95
CA GLN A 260 -23.42 2.72 -6.80
C GLN A 260 -23.81 1.25 -6.58
N ILE A 261 -22.82 0.36 -6.45
CA ILE A 261 -23.05 -1.06 -6.14
C ILE A 261 -23.69 -1.20 -4.76
N TRP A 262 -23.20 -0.47 -3.76
CA TRP A 262 -23.78 -0.48 -2.41
C TRP A 262 -25.25 -0.08 -2.44
N LEU A 263 -25.61 0.99 -3.15
CA LEU A 263 -27.01 1.41 -3.29
C LEU A 263 -27.88 0.36 -4.00
N ALA A 264 -27.31 -0.37 -4.97
CA ALA A 264 -28.06 -1.33 -5.79
C ALA A 264 -28.21 -2.72 -5.16
N GLU A 265 -27.24 -3.17 -4.35
CA GLU A 265 -27.15 -4.55 -3.84
C GLU A 265 -27.44 -4.68 -2.34
N THR A 266 -27.62 -3.58 -1.61
CA THR A 266 -27.87 -3.64 -0.16
C THR A 266 -29.34 -3.86 0.16
N GLU A 267 -29.62 -4.91 0.92
CA GLU A 267 -30.94 -5.23 1.44
C GLU A 267 -30.92 -5.37 2.98
N PRO A 268 -31.82 -4.69 3.72
CA PRO A 268 -32.77 -3.70 3.23
C PRO A 268 -32.07 -2.46 2.65
N VAL A 269 -32.75 -1.75 1.74
CA VAL A 269 -32.21 -0.53 1.13
C VAL A 269 -31.85 0.47 2.24
N PRO A 270 -30.63 1.04 2.24
CA PRO A 270 -30.23 2.07 3.20
C PRO A 270 -31.22 3.23 3.20
N ASP A 271 -31.50 3.83 4.35
CA ASP A 271 -32.42 4.97 4.38
C ASP A 271 -31.83 6.21 3.68
N GLU A 272 -32.69 7.17 3.33
CA GLU A 272 -32.26 8.38 2.60
C GLU A 272 -31.17 9.19 3.35
N SER A 273 -31.17 9.15 4.67
CA SER A 273 -30.17 9.84 5.50
C SER A 273 -28.80 9.17 5.38
N GLU A 274 -28.76 7.84 5.45
CA GLU A 274 -27.53 7.05 5.25
C GLU A 274 -26.97 7.23 3.84
N GLN A 275 -27.83 7.13 2.81
CA GLN A 275 -27.42 7.33 1.42
C GLN A 275 -26.80 8.72 1.22
N LYS A 276 -27.45 9.75 1.74
CA LYS A 276 -26.97 11.13 1.66
C LYS A 276 -25.64 11.31 2.40
N ALA A 277 -25.51 10.75 3.60
CA ALA A 277 -24.28 10.85 4.39
C ALA A 277 -23.07 10.23 3.69
N VAL A 278 -23.24 9.08 3.04
CA VAL A 278 -22.16 8.42 2.28
C VAL A 278 -21.83 9.19 1.00
N ALA A 279 -22.84 9.70 0.29
CA ALA A 279 -22.62 10.55 -0.88
C ALA A 279 -21.84 11.82 -0.54
N GLU A 280 -22.17 12.49 0.57
CA GLU A 280 -21.47 13.68 1.07
C GLU A 280 -20.01 13.38 1.44
N ARG A 281 -19.75 12.24 2.08
CA ARG A 281 -18.38 11.78 2.38
C ARG A 281 -17.55 11.57 1.11
N ILE A 282 -18.11 10.92 0.09
CA ILE A 282 -17.44 10.69 -1.20
C ILE A 282 -17.19 12.01 -1.96
N LEU A 283 -18.14 12.95 -1.90
CA LEU A 283 -17.96 14.28 -2.47
C LEU A 283 -16.83 15.03 -1.75
N LYS A 284 -16.81 15.02 -0.41
CA LYS A 284 -15.74 15.61 0.39
C LYS A 284 -14.38 14.98 0.07
N LEU A 285 -14.34 13.67 -0.13
CA LEU A 285 -13.14 12.95 -0.53
C LEU A 285 -12.62 13.39 -1.91
N SER A 286 -13.53 13.49 -2.89
CA SER A 286 -13.22 13.99 -4.24
C SER A 286 -12.68 15.42 -4.20
N ASN A 287 -13.32 16.30 -3.41
CA ASN A 287 -12.89 17.69 -3.26
C ASN A 287 -11.52 17.80 -2.59
N LYS A 288 -11.22 16.95 -1.59
CA LYS A 288 -9.88 16.89 -0.97
C LYS A 288 -8.81 16.45 -1.96
N PHE A 289 -9.10 15.45 -2.78
CA PHE A 289 -8.18 15.02 -3.83
C PHE A 289 -7.91 16.15 -4.83
N LEU A 290 -8.96 16.82 -5.31
CA LEU A 290 -8.83 17.99 -6.20
C LEU A 290 -8.09 19.16 -5.53
N ALA A 291 -8.27 19.40 -4.24
CA ALA A 291 -7.53 20.44 -3.52
C ALA A 291 -6.03 20.10 -3.41
N THR A 292 -5.69 18.81 -3.34
CA THR A 292 -4.31 18.34 -3.43
C THR A 292 -3.72 18.63 -4.82
N HIS A 293 -4.59 18.79 -5.83
CA HIS A 293 -4.20 19.23 -7.17
C HIS A 293 -4.09 20.75 -7.30
N LEU A 294 -5.08 21.49 -6.81
CA LEU A 294 -5.28 22.93 -7.08
C LEU A 294 -4.55 23.89 -6.14
N ALA A 295 -3.95 23.43 -5.03
CA ALA A 295 -3.28 24.29 -4.04
C ALA A 295 -2.00 25.01 -4.53
N THR A 296 -1.77 25.07 -5.85
CA THR A 296 -0.63 25.77 -6.49
C THR A 296 -1.07 26.87 -7.48
N HIS A 297 -2.37 27.18 -7.57
CA HIS A 297 -2.91 28.25 -8.44
C HIS A 297 -3.34 29.53 -7.69
N MET A 298 -3.00 29.68 -6.41
CA MET A 298 -3.14 30.92 -5.64
C MET A 298 -1.82 31.26 -4.98
#